data_AF-A0A2V6PXA3-F1
#
_entry.id   AF-A0A2V6PXA3-F1
#
_cell.length_a   1.000
_cell.length_b   1.000
_cell.length_c   1.000
_cell.angle_alpha   90.00
_cell.angle_beta   90.00
_cell.angle_gamma   90.00
#
_symmetry.space_group_name_H-M   'P 1'
#
loop_
_entity.id
_entity.type
_entity.pdbx_description
1 polymer ?
#
loop_
_entity_poly.entity_id
_entity_poly.type
_entity_poly.pdbx_seq_one_letter_code
_entity_poly.pdbx_strand_id
1 'polypeptide(L)'
;MLGGRPFAVDVVEAREVVMLDTTTPVPGAPATLVGVMNLRGSVLPVVEARPALGLPVRAAIGPPRALVLADGEHRAAILIERVLGLSAFDDVQPPAEPTPNGLVLGELVDQAGEHATMLHGGALLRAVRTWKPIADSSPAVPADPGPEAPAHTPGA
;
A
#
# COMPACT_ATOMS: atom_id res chain seq x y z
N MET A 1 8.94 -0.22 -6.60
CA MET A 1 9.77 0.99 -6.45
C MET A 1 9.21 1.90 -5.39
N LEU A 2 10.08 2.39 -4.51
CA LEU A 2 9.77 3.31 -3.42
C LEU A 2 10.89 4.34 -3.32
N GLY A 3 10.56 5.64 -3.34
CA GLY A 3 11.55 6.70 -3.18
C GLY A 3 12.69 6.65 -4.20
N GLY A 4 12.40 6.26 -5.45
CA GLY A 4 13.44 6.12 -6.47
C GLY A 4 14.31 4.86 -6.37
N ARG A 5 14.06 3.96 -5.41
CA ARG A 5 14.82 2.71 -5.23
C ARG A 5 13.99 1.45 -5.56
N PRO A 6 14.62 0.40 -6.13
CA PRO A 6 14.01 -0.90 -6.34
C PRO A 6 13.90 -1.69 -5.02
N PHE A 7 12.72 -2.27 -4.81
CA PHE A 7 12.41 -3.15 -3.69
C PHE A 7 11.65 -4.36 -4.23
N ALA A 8 11.84 -5.50 -3.60
CA ALA A 8 11.18 -6.76 -3.92
C ALA A 8 10.45 -7.31 -2.69
N VAL A 9 9.44 -8.14 -2.93
CA VAL A 9 8.73 -8.97 -1.95
C VAL A 9 8.61 -10.36 -2.53
N ASP A 10 8.32 -11.35 -1.69
CA ASP A 10 8.01 -12.68 -2.20
C ASP A 10 6.71 -12.62 -3.03
N VAL A 11 6.74 -13.25 -4.21
CA VAL A 11 5.58 -13.36 -5.09
C VAL A 11 4.41 -14.08 -4.41
N VAL A 12 4.70 -14.99 -3.47
CA VAL A 12 3.69 -15.71 -2.68
C VAL A 12 2.90 -14.75 -1.79
N GLU A 13 3.49 -13.65 -1.32
CA GLU A 13 2.82 -12.64 -0.50
C GLU A 13 2.05 -11.62 -1.36
N ALA A 14 2.45 -11.39 -2.61
CA ALA A 14 1.85 -10.41 -3.52
C ALA A 14 0.50 -10.89 -4.10
N ARG A 15 -0.51 -10.00 -4.14
CA ARG A 15 -1.87 -10.34 -4.61
C ARG A 15 -2.32 -9.57 -5.84
N GLU A 16 -2.35 -8.25 -5.74
CA GLU A 16 -2.74 -7.40 -6.87
C GLU A 16 -2.14 -6.00 -6.71
N VAL A 17 -2.01 -5.29 -7.83
CA VAL A 17 -1.64 -3.88 -7.86
C VAL A 17 -2.90 -3.08 -8.15
N VAL A 18 -3.19 -2.10 -7.31
CA VAL A 18 -4.38 -1.27 -7.41
C VAL A 18 -4.03 0.20 -7.52
N MET A 19 -4.86 0.95 -8.22
CA MET A 19 -4.88 2.40 -8.16
C MET A 19 -5.72 2.80 -6.95
N LEU A 20 -5.25 3.76 -6.15
CA LEU A 20 -6.03 4.33 -5.06
C LEU A 20 -6.75 5.59 -5.54
N ASP A 21 -8.07 5.61 -5.36
CA ASP A 21 -8.88 6.80 -5.59
C ASP A 21 -8.97 7.65 -4.32
N THR A 22 -9.44 7.03 -3.23
CA THR A 22 -9.63 7.69 -1.93
C THR A 22 -9.20 6.78 -0.80
N THR A 23 -8.60 7.37 0.24
CA THR A 23 -8.34 6.70 1.52
C THR A 23 -9.15 7.37 2.62
N THR A 24 -9.65 6.60 3.57
CA THR A 24 -10.29 7.10 4.77
C THR A 24 -9.24 7.18 5.88
N PRO A 25 -8.90 8.38 6.40
CA PRO A 25 -7.95 8.52 7.49
C PRO A 25 -8.42 7.79 8.73
N VAL A 26 -7.48 7.22 9.48
CA VAL A 26 -7.74 6.52 10.73
C VAL A 26 -7.24 7.36 11.90
N PRO A 27 -8.13 7.86 12.79
CA PRO A 27 -7.72 8.63 13.95
C PRO A 27 -6.80 7.84 14.90
N GLY A 28 -5.71 8.44 15.35
CA GLY A 28 -4.76 7.82 16.28
C GLY A 28 -3.87 6.73 15.67
N ALA A 29 -3.88 6.59 14.35
CA ALA A 29 -3.03 5.64 13.63
C ALA A 29 -1.53 5.99 13.72
N PRO A 30 -0.63 4.99 13.69
CA PRO A 30 0.80 5.22 13.49
C PRO A 30 1.08 5.95 12.18
N ALA A 31 2.18 6.71 12.11
CA ALA A 31 2.55 7.48 10.91
C ALA A 31 2.75 6.65 9.64
N THR A 32 2.98 5.34 9.77
CA THR A 32 3.09 4.39 8.65
C THR A 32 1.73 4.00 8.06
N LEU A 33 0.63 4.16 8.81
CA LEU A 33 -0.73 3.87 8.37
C LEU A 33 -1.36 5.16 7.84
N VAL A 34 -1.51 5.24 6.51
CA VAL A 34 -2.14 6.38 5.83
C VAL A 34 -3.63 6.42 6.10
N GLY A 35 -4.25 5.26 6.19
CA GLY A 35 -5.68 5.10 6.43
C GLY A 35 -6.17 3.73 6.01
N VAL A 36 -7.42 3.65 5.56
CA VAL A 36 -8.00 2.46 4.96
C VAL A 36 -8.59 2.74 3.59
N MET A 37 -8.75 1.69 2.79
CA MET A 37 -9.48 1.70 1.52
C MET A 37 -10.45 0.53 1.45
N ASN A 38 -11.49 0.64 0.64
CA ASN A 38 -12.37 -0.49 0.32
C ASN A 38 -11.92 -1.12 -1.00
N LEU A 39 -11.50 -2.38 -0.95
CA LEU A 39 -11.20 -3.18 -2.13
C LEU A 39 -12.22 -4.31 -2.25
N ARG A 40 -13.13 -4.19 -3.22
CA ARG A 40 -14.16 -5.20 -3.54
C ARG A 40 -14.99 -5.62 -2.31
N GLY A 41 -15.34 -4.67 -1.44
CA GLY A 41 -16.11 -4.92 -0.21
C GLY A 41 -15.26 -5.28 1.00
N SER A 42 -13.94 -5.41 0.86
CA SER A 42 -13.01 -5.66 1.97
C SER A 42 -12.27 -4.38 2.35
N VAL A 43 -12.34 -4.01 3.64
CA VAL A 43 -11.57 -2.88 4.17
C VAL A 43 -10.11 -3.31 4.33
N LEU A 44 -9.20 -2.62 3.62
CA LEU A 44 -7.77 -2.87 3.68
C LEU A 44 -7.03 -1.65 4.28
N PRO A 45 -6.09 -1.86 5.22
CA PRO A 45 -5.19 -0.82 5.65
C PRO A 45 -4.26 -0.40 4.51
N VAL A 46 -4.05 0.90 4.38
CA VAL A 46 -3.14 1.51 3.40
C VAL A 46 -1.89 2.00 4.12
N VAL A 47 -0.74 1.48 3.74
CA VAL A 47 0.54 1.66 4.43
C VAL A 47 1.52 2.42 3.57
N GLU A 48 2.13 3.44 4.15
CA GLU A 48 3.30 4.12 3.60
C GLU A 48 4.56 3.51 4.24
N ALA A 49 5.28 2.70 3.45
CA ALA A 49 6.46 1.98 3.93
C ALA A 49 7.72 2.86 4.00
N ARG A 50 7.78 3.98 3.28
CA ARG A 50 8.98 4.84 3.18
C ARG A 50 9.52 5.28 4.55
N PRO A 51 8.72 5.81 5.49
CA PRO A 51 9.19 6.18 6.83
C PRO A 51 9.85 5.00 7.58
N ALA A 52 9.28 3.81 7.47
CA ALA A 52 9.78 2.62 8.13
C ALA A 52 11.11 2.12 7.52
N LEU A 53 11.38 2.48 6.26
CA LEU A 53 12.61 2.21 5.51
C LEU A 53 13.61 3.38 5.58
N GLY A 54 13.33 4.43 6.36
CA GLY A 54 14.17 5.64 6.43
C GLY A 54 14.19 6.46 5.13
N LEU A 55 13.22 6.25 4.25
CA LEU A 55 13.09 6.97 2.98
C LEU A 55 12.22 8.22 3.14
N PRO A 56 12.52 9.31 2.40
CA PRO A 56 11.68 10.49 2.41
C PRO A 56 10.30 10.18 1.84
N VAL A 57 9.26 10.62 2.54
CA VAL A 57 7.90 10.63 1.99
C VAL A 57 7.81 11.73 0.94
N ARG A 58 7.62 11.34 -0.31
CA ARG A 58 7.39 12.27 -1.43
C ARG A 58 5.90 12.43 -1.67
N ALA A 59 5.46 13.66 -1.94
CA ALA A 59 4.13 13.95 -2.46
C ALA A 59 3.92 13.18 -3.77
N ALA A 60 2.85 12.38 -3.84
CA ALA A 60 2.51 11.64 -5.05
C ALA A 60 2.12 12.62 -6.18
N ILE A 61 2.62 12.38 -7.40
CA ILE A 61 2.12 13.05 -8.60
C ILE A 61 1.13 12.08 -9.24
N GLY A 62 -0.16 12.42 -9.21
CA GLY A 62 -1.24 11.54 -9.66
C GLY A 62 -1.77 10.59 -8.58
N PRO A 63 -2.80 9.77 -8.90
CA PRO A 63 -3.38 8.82 -7.95
C PRO A 63 -2.33 7.79 -7.52
N PRO A 64 -2.13 7.58 -6.21
CA PRO A 64 -1.12 6.66 -5.73
C PRO A 64 -1.46 5.22 -6.14
N ARG A 65 -0.43 4.40 -6.31
CA ARG A 65 -0.57 2.95 -6.54
C ARG A 65 -0.30 2.22 -5.24
N ALA A 66 -0.93 1.07 -5.04
CA ALA A 66 -0.53 0.15 -3.99
C ALA A 66 -0.35 -1.27 -4.51
N LEU A 67 0.58 -1.98 -3.87
CA LEU A 67 0.68 -3.43 -3.94
C LEU A 67 -0.04 -4.03 -2.73
N VAL A 68 -1.03 -4.88 -2.99
CA VAL A 68 -1.69 -5.65 -1.93
C VAL A 68 -0.82 -6.84 -1.58
N LEU A 69 -0.39 -6.89 -0.31
CA LEU A 69 0.32 -8.02 0.29
C LEU A 69 -0.61 -8.80 1.20
N ALA A 70 -0.41 -10.11 1.29
CA ALA A 70 -1.14 -10.98 2.21
C ALA A 70 -0.27 -12.09 2.80
N ASP A 71 -0.38 -12.26 4.11
CA ASP A 71 0.21 -13.34 4.91
C ASP A 71 -0.88 -13.96 5.81
N GLY A 72 -1.37 -15.13 5.42
CA GLY A 72 -2.58 -15.74 5.98
C GLY A 72 -3.81 -14.83 5.82
N GLU A 73 -4.51 -14.58 6.93
CA GLU A 73 -5.69 -13.70 6.98
C GLU A 73 -5.35 -12.20 6.94
N HIS A 74 -4.07 -11.84 7.06
CA HIS A 74 -3.68 -10.44 7.18
C HIS A 74 -3.34 -9.89 5.81
N ARG A 75 -3.96 -8.75 5.48
CA ARG A 75 -3.77 -8.09 4.18
C ARG A 75 -3.58 -6.59 4.38
N ALA A 76 -2.73 -5.99 3.56
CA ALA A 76 -2.54 -4.55 3.52
C ALA A 76 -2.17 -4.09 2.11
N ALA A 77 -2.53 -2.85 1.80
CA ALA A 77 -2.14 -2.17 0.58
C ALA A 77 -0.92 -1.29 0.87
N ILE A 78 0.23 -1.63 0.31
CA ILE A 78 1.47 -0.88 0.49
C ILE A 78 1.60 0.11 -0.65
N LEU A 79 1.67 1.41 -0.33
CA LEU A 79 1.88 2.45 -1.33
C LEU A 79 3.19 2.23 -2.08
N ILE A 80 3.14 2.33 -3.41
CA ILE A 80 4.29 2.16 -4.31
C ILE A 80 4.28 3.24 -5.40
N GLU A 81 5.46 3.53 -5.96
CA GLU A 81 5.56 4.40 -7.14
C GLU A 81 5.19 3.64 -8.42
N ARG A 82 5.77 2.44 -8.58
CA ARG A 82 5.50 1.51 -9.68
C ARG A 82 6.01 0.11 -9.39
N VAL A 83 5.48 -0.86 -10.12
CA VAL A 83 6.01 -2.22 -10.22
C VAL A 83 6.96 -2.28 -11.43
N LEU A 84 8.10 -2.93 -11.25
CA LEU A 84 9.09 -3.12 -12.32
C LEU A 84 8.83 -4.40 -13.10
N GLY A 85 8.42 -5.47 -12.42
CA GLY A 85 8.13 -6.76 -13.03
C GLY A 85 8.27 -7.88 -12.00
N LEU A 86 8.36 -9.10 -12.52
CA LEU A 86 8.71 -10.29 -11.75
C LEU A 86 10.08 -10.77 -12.24
N SER A 87 11.00 -11.01 -11.32
CA SER A 87 12.34 -11.50 -11.62
C SER A 87 12.66 -12.68 -10.72
N ALA A 88 13.40 -13.65 -11.26
CA ALA A 88 13.99 -14.72 -10.48
C ALA A 88 15.34 -14.25 -9.94
N PHE A 89 15.58 -14.53 -8.66
CA PHE A 89 16.84 -14.26 -7.98
C PHE A 89 17.33 -15.57 -7.39
N ASP A 90 18.62 -15.86 -7.58
CA ASP A 90 19.21 -17.13 -7.15
C ASP A 90 19.50 -17.14 -5.64
N ASP A 91 19.79 -15.97 -5.06
CA ASP A 91 20.11 -15.84 -3.64
C ASP A 91 19.68 -14.48 -3.08
N VAL A 92 19.47 -14.45 -1.76
CA VAL A 92 19.22 -13.23 -0.98
C VAL A 92 20.45 -12.95 -0.14
N GLN A 93 21.25 -11.97 -0.56
CA GLN A 93 22.46 -11.64 0.15
C GLN A 93 22.12 -10.85 1.42
N PRO A 94 22.75 -11.14 2.58
CA PRO A 94 22.52 -10.36 3.79
C PRO A 94 22.76 -8.87 3.53
N PRO A 95 21.96 -7.98 4.16
CA PRO A 95 22.13 -6.55 3.95
C PRO A 95 23.52 -6.13 4.45
N ALA A 96 24.19 -5.26 3.69
CA ALA A 96 25.54 -4.79 4.02
C ALA A 96 25.57 -4.05 5.37
N GLU A 97 24.47 -3.40 5.72
CA GLU A 97 24.27 -2.76 7.02
C GLU A 97 23.03 -3.36 7.70
N PRO A 98 23.06 -3.60 9.02
CA PRO A 98 21.90 -4.10 9.75
C PRO A 98 20.76 -3.10 9.66
N THR A 99 19.61 -3.55 9.15
CA THR A 99 18.46 -2.67 8.98
C THR A 99 17.64 -2.56 10.27
N PRO A 100 17.19 -1.35 10.63
CA PRO A 100 16.26 -1.19 11.74
C PRO A 100 14.95 -1.97 11.47
N ASN A 101 14.40 -2.58 12.52
CA ASN A 101 13.04 -3.13 12.56
C ASN A 101 12.77 -4.43 11.77
N GLY A 102 13.80 -5.07 11.18
CA GLY A 102 13.67 -6.38 10.53
C GLY A 102 12.74 -6.39 9.31
N LEU A 103 12.55 -5.23 8.68
CA LEU A 103 11.72 -5.08 7.48
C LEU A 103 12.45 -5.47 6.19
N VAL A 104 13.78 -5.54 6.23
CA VAL A 104 14.62 -5.93 5.10
C VAL A 104 15.23 -7.30 5.40
N LEU A 105 15.01 -8.25 4.50
CA LEU A 105 15.61 -9.60 4.56
C LEU A 105 17.02 -9.60 3.99
N GLY A 106 17.28 -8.75 3.00
CA GLY A 106 18.58 -8.66 2.36
C GLY A 106 18.54 -7.89 1.05
N GLU A 107 19.63 -7.98 0.30
CA GLU A 107 19.78 -7.41 -1.03
C GLU A 107 19.76 -8.54 -2.07
N LEU A 108 19.13 -8.24 -3.20
CA LEU A 108 19.02 -9.11 -4.36
C LEU A 108 19.83 -8.51 -5.50
N VAL A 109 20.48 -9.36 -6.27
CA VAL A 109 21.13 -8.97 -7.54
C VAL A 109 20.66 -9.97 -8.58
N ASP A 110 20.03 -9.48 -9.65
CA ASP A 110 19.64 -10.35 -10.77
C ASP A 110 20.83 -10.66 -11.70
N GLN A 111 20.60 -11.50 -12.71
CA GLN A 111 21.64 -11.87 -13.67
C GLN A 111 22.09 -10.71 -14.58
N ALA A 112 21.32 -9.63 -14.65
CA ALA A 112 21.69 -8.40 -15.36
C ALA A 112 22.52 -7.46 -14.47
N GLY A 113 22.70 -7.78 -13.18
CA GLY A 113 23.39 -6.93 -12.20
C GLY A 113 22.50 -5.85 -11.60
N GLU A 114 21.18 -5.91 -11.78
CA GLU A 114 20.26 -4.97 -11.16
C GLU A 114 20.07 -5.33 -9.69
N HIS A 115 20.25 -4.33 -8.83
CA HIS A 115 20.13 -4.48 -7.39
C HIS A 115 18.69 -4.19 -6.94
N ALA A 116 18.14 -4.98 -6.02
CA ALA A 116 16.87 -4.68 -5.36
C ALA A 116 16.91 -5.09 -3.88
N THR A 117 16.28 -4.31 -3.01
CA THR A 117 16.22 -4.67 -1.58
C THR A 117 15.00 -5.58 -1.32
N MET A 118 15.23 -6.76 -0.75
CA MET A 118 14.19 -7.73 -0.38
C MET A 118 13.50 -7.31 0.93
N LEU A 119 12.20 -7.04 0.86
CA LEU A 119 11.36 -6.70 2.00
C LEU A 119 10.74 -7.95 2.61
N HIS A 120 10.67 -7.99 3.93
CA HIS A 120 9.91 -8.99 4.67
C HIS A 120 8.43 -8.57 4.71
N GLY A 121 7.60 -9.08 3.79
CA GLY A 121 6.17 -8.71 3.70
C GLY A 121 5.41 -9.02 4.99
N GLY A 122 5.62 -10.19 5.58
CA GLY A 122 5.09 -10.51 6.92
C GLY A 122 5.47 -9.49 8.02
N ALA A 123 6.71 -8.98 8.06
CA ALA A 123 7.11 -7.96 9.03
C ALA A 123 6.41 -6.61 8.77
N LEU A 124 6.27 -6.25 7.49
CA LEU A 124 5.55 -5.04 7.08
C LEU A 124 4.06 -5.13 7.46
N LEU A 125 3.44 -6.30 7.28
CA LEU A 125 2.07 -6.57 7.72
C LEU A 125 1.95 -6.50 9.25
N ARG A 126 2.89 -7.08 10.01
CA ARG A 126 2.89 -7.03 11.48
C ARG A 126 2.90 -5.62 12.03
N ALA A 127 3.61 -4.68 11.39
CA ALA A 127 3.66 -3.28 11.81
C ALA A 127 2.29 -2.59 11.85
N VAL A 128 1.30 -3.12 11.09
CA VAL A 128 -0.09 -2.62 11.08
C VAL A 128 -1.09 -3.54 11.78
N ARG A 129 -0.70 -4.74 12.23
CA ARG A 129 -1.59 -5.71 12.90
C ARG A 129 -2.11 -5.26 14.26
N THR A 130 -1.45 -4.31 14.93
CA THR A 130 -1.93 -3.77 16.21
C THR A 130 -3.20 -2.95 16.05
N TRP A 131 -3.53 -2.53 14.83
CA TRP A 131 -4.75 -1.81 14.53
C TRP A 131 -5.85 -2.80 14.11
N LYS A 132 -6.92 -2.87 14.92
CA LYS A 132 -8.12 -3.62 14.59
C LYS A 132 -9.05 -2.72 13.79
N PRO A 133 -9.49 -3.11 12.58
CA PRO A 133 -10.55 -2.38 11.89
C PRO A 133 -11.75 -2.25 12.83
N ILE A 134 -12.27 -1.03 12.97
CA ILE A 134 -13.58 -0.86 13.61
C ILE A 134 -14.53 -1.68 12.73
N ALA A 135 -15.06 -2.77 13.30
CA ALA A 135 -16.05 -3.59 12.64
C ALA A 135 -17.23 -2.68 12.28
N ASP A 136 -17.57 -2.64 10.99
CA ASP A 136 -18.67 -1.86 10.42
C ASP A 136 -18.69 -0.37 10.79
N SER A 137 -17.95 0.43 10.03
CA SER A 137 -18.48 1.73 9.63
C SER A 137 -18.32 1.88 8.13
N SER A 138 -19.31 1.40 7.39
CA SER A 138 -19.56 1.86 6.03
C SER A 138 -19.58 3.39 6.03
N PRO A 139 -18.64 4.11 5.38
CA PRO A 139 -18.92 5.49 5.05
C PRO A 139 -20.01 5.43 3.99
N ALA A 140 -21.24 5.79 4.36
CA ALA A 140 -22.26 6.10 3.39
C ALA A 140 -21.66 7.12 2.42
N VAL A 141 -21.40 6.68 1.19
CA VAL A 141 -21.13 7.61 0.08
C VAL A 141 -22.36 8.51 0.03
N PRO A 142 -22.24 9.85 0.25
CA PRO A 142 -23.37 10.71 -0.01
C PRO A 142 -23.72 10.53 -1.49
N ALA A 143 -24.95 10.07 -1.74
CA ALA A 143 -25.46 9.96 -3.09
C ALA A 143 -25.29 11.31 -3.77
N ASP A 144 -24.59 11.31 -4.90
CA ASP A 144 -24.48 12.45 -5.79
C ASP A 144 -25.90 12.98 -6.09
N PRO A 145 -26.25 14.22 -5.70
CA PRO A 145 -27.52 14.78 -6.12
C PRO A 145 -27.38 15.06 -7.62
N GLY A 146 -27.85 14.12 -8.43
CA GLY A 146 -27.94 14.27 -9.88
C GLY A 146 -28.62 15.59 -10.26
N PRO A 147 -28.34 16.10 -11.47
CA PRO A 147 -28.68 17.48 -11.83
C PRO A 147 -30.18 17.74 -11.68
N GLU A 148 -30.49 18.74 -10.86
CA GLU A 148 -31.83 19.27 -10.60
C GLU A 148 -32.46 19.70 -11.95
N ALA A 149 -33.49 18.99 -12.38
CA ALA A 149 -34.25 19.34 -13.58
C ALA A 149 -35.00 20.66 -13.33
N PRO A 150 -34.99 21.62 -14.28
CA PRO A 150 -35.67 22.89 -14.07
C PRO A 150 -37.18 22.68 -13.96
N ALA A 151 -37.75 23.25 -12.90
CA ALA A 151 -39.17 23.25 -12.60
C ALA A 151 -39.98 23.83 -13.77
N HIS A 152 -40.97 23.05 -14.23
CA HIS A 152 -42.05 23.56 -15.07
C HIS A 152 -42.91 24.52 -14.25
N THR A 153 -42.91 25.81 -14.63
CA THR A 153 -43.91 26.79 -14.17
C THR A 153 -45.29 26.42 -14.73
N PRO A 154 -46.36 26.34 -13.91
CA PRO A 154 -47.72 26.31 -14.41
C PRO A 154 -48.36 27.72 -14.34
N GLY A 155 -49.14 28.07 -15.38
CA GLY A 155 -50.00 29.25 -15.43
C GLY A 155 -49.51 30.31 -16.43
N ALA A 156 -50.31 30.83 -17.35
CA ALA A 156 -51.77 30.86 -17.49
C ALA A 156 -52.14 31.02 -18.98
#